data_AF-A0A1A9W986-F1
#
_entry.id   AF-A0A1A9W986-F1
#
_cell.length_a   1.000
_cell.length_b   1.000
_cell.length_c   1.000
_cell.angle_alpha   90.00
_cell.angle_beta   90.00
_cell.angle_gamma   90.00
#
_symmetry.space_group_name_H-M   'P 1'
#
loop_
_entity.id
_entity.type
_entity.pdbx_description
1 polymer ?
#
loop_
_entity_poly.entity_id
_entity_poly.type
_entity_poly.pdbx_seq_one_letter_code
_entity_poly.pdbx_strand_id
1 'polypeptide(L)'
;MTYGDQPYPNLMSAEELYSFLITGQRMEKLFRCSLNIYMLMRQCWHFDSNARPTFSEIIENLYKILQLSSITPNEEYLDLSIPMLETPPSSSDEESEAKTFLETSPLRYQYTYKFNYT
;
A
#
# COMPACT_ATOMS: atom_id res chain seq x y z
N MET A 1 9.59 3.33 -3.82
CA MET A 1 8.61 2.42 -3.18
C MET A 1 8.82 2.46 -1.67
N THR A 2 7.74 2.38 -0.88
CA THR A 2 7.77 2.32 0.61
C THR A 2 7.93 0.91 1.16
N TYR A 3 7.65 -0.13 0.37
CA TYR A 3 7.72 -1.54 0.79
C TYR A 3 7.05 -1.86 2.15
N GLY A 4 6.00 -1.11 2.51
CA GLY A 4 5.28 -1.28 3.78
C GLY A 4 5.71 -0.37 4.93
N ASP A 5 6.59 0.61 4.67
CA ASP A 5 6.99 1.61 5.67
C ASP A 5 5.78 2.35 6.28
N GLN A 6 5.90 2.68 7.57
CA GLN A 6 4.87 3.40 8.31
C GLN A 6 4.65 4.82 7.74
N PRO A 7 3.39 5.23 7.49
CA PRO A 7 3.11 6.58 7.03
C PRO A 7 3.35 7.61 8.14
N TYR A 8 3.93 8.76 7.77
CA TYR A 8 4.22 9.89 8.67
C TYR A 8 5.01 9.48 9.93
N PRO A 9 6.19 8.86 9.80
CA PRO A 9 6.93 8.28 10.94
C PRO A 9 7.39 9.31 11.98
N ASN A 10 7.43 10.60 11.60
CA ASN A 10 7.87 11.69 12.47
C ASN A 10 6.75 12.32 13.31
N LEU A 11 5.48 11.94 13.07
CA LEU A 11 4.34 12.44 13.83
C LEU A 11 3.96 11.40 14.87
N MET A 12 3.94 11.80 16.14
CA MET A 12 3.83 10.88 17.28
C MET A 12 2.38 10.72 17.76
N SER A 13 1.46 11.57 17.31
CA SER A 13 0.05 11.51 17.69
C SER A 13 -0.92 11.76 16.53
N ALA A 14 -2.16 11.32 16.70
CA ALA A 14 -3.23 11.56 15.74
C ALA A 14 -3.62 13.06 15.65
N GLU A 15 -3.46 13.82 16.74
CA GLU A 15 -3.73 15.26 16.79
C GLU A 15 -2.70 16.06 15.99
N GLU A 16 -1.41 15.71 16.13
CA GLU A 16 -0.34 16.26 15.29
C GLU A 16 -0.58 15.95 13.82
N LEU A 17 -0.97 14.71 13.49
CA LEU A 17 -1.31 14.31 12.13
C LEU A 17 -2.48 15.11 11.58
N TYR A 18 -3.55 15.28 12.36
CA TYR A 18 -4.70 16.09 11.96
C TYR A 18 -4.30 17.54 11.67
N SER A 19 -3.55 18.15 12.59
CA SER A 19 -3.06 19.53 12.46
C SER A 19 -2.13 19.69 11.25
N PHE A 20 -1.29 18.70 10.97
CA PHE A 20 -0.46 18.68 9.77
C PHE A 20 -1.33 18.60 8.50
N LEU A 21 -2.27 17.67 8.42
CA LEU A 21 -3.09 17.44 7.22
C LEU A 21 -4.07 18.58 6.91
N ILE A 22 -4.62 19.26 7.93
CA ILE A 22 -5.59 20.34 7.74
C ILE A 22 -4.93 21.59 7.10
N THR A 23 -3.63 21.77 7.29
CA THR A 23 -2.85 22.83 6.61
C THR A 23 -2.54 22.53 5.15
N GLY A 24 -3.04 21.39 4.63
CA GLY A 24 -2.80 20.95 3.25
C GLY A 24 -1.49 20.18 3.05
N GLN A 25 -0.69 20.00 4.11
CA GLN A 25 0.53 19.22 4.03
C GLN A 25 0.23 17.73 3.80
N ARG A 26 1.11 17.06 3.07
CA ARG A 26 1.01 15.63 2.72
C ARG A 26 2.39 15.01 2.76
N MET A 27 2.45 13.69 2.73
CA MET A 27 3.70 12.95 2.66
C MET A 27 4.52 13.39 1.44
N GLU A 28 5.83 13.54 1.62
CA GLU A 28 6.76 13.88 0.56
C GLU A 28 6.93 12.74 -0.45
N LYS A 29 7.42 13.09 -1.65
CA LYS A 29 7.73 12.09 -2.67
C LYS A 29 8.97 11.30 -2.26
N LEU A 30 8.86 9.98 -2.21
CA LEU A 30 10.02 9.10 -2.04
C LEU A 30 10.96 9.17 -3.24
N PHE A 31 12.25 8.96 -3.01
CA PHE A 31 13.26 9.01 -4.07
C PHE A 31 12.92 8.10 -5.25
N ARG A 32 12.64 6.82 -4.98
CA ARG A 32 12.28 5.78 -5.97
C ARG A 32 10.79 5.77 -6.38
N CYS A 33 10.07 6.88 -6.20
CA CYS A 33 8.69 7.00 -6.69
C CYS A 33 8.71 7.89 -7.94
N SER A 34 8.13 7.43 -9.04
CA SER A 34 7.99 8.27 -10.23
C SER A 34 7.11 9.48 -9.93
N LEU A 35 7.36 10.59 -10.62
CA LEU A 35 6.59 11.81 -10.43
C LEU A 35 5.10 11.60 -10.75
N ASN A 36 4.79 10.85 -11.82
CA ASN A 36 3.42 10.59 -12.23
C ASN A 36 2.62 9.83 -11.16
N ILE A 37 3.22 8.80 -10.55
CA ILE A 37 2.58 8.06 -9.45
C ILE A 37 2.38 8.97 -8.24
N TYR A 38 3.36 9.82 -7.91
CA TYR A 38 3.21 10.77 -6.80
C TYR A 38 2.12 11.81 -7.05
N MET A 39 2.01 12.34 -8.28
CA MET A 39 0.94 13.26 -8.65
C MET A 39 -0.44 12.61 -8.52
N LEU A 40 -0.59 11.34 -8.90
CA LEU A 40 -1.83 10.59 -8.69
C LEU A 40 -2.15 10.44 -7.20
N MET A 41 -1.16 10.11 -6.35
CA MET A 41 -1.37 10.08 -4.89
C MET A 41 -1.83 11.44 -4.34
N ARG A 42 -1.25 12.55 -4.84
CA ARG A 42 -1.63 13.91 -4.43
C ARG A 42 -3.07 14.25 -4.81
N GLN A 43 -3.55 13.79 -5.97
CA GLN A 43 -4.95 13.91 -6.37
C GLN A 43 -5.86 13.10 -5.43
N CYS A 44 -5.48 11.87 -5.08
CA CYS A 44 -6.23 11.05 -4.11
C CYS A 44 -6.31 11.70 -2.71
N TRP A 45 -5.31 12.48 -2.33
CA TRP A 45 -5.25 13.17 -1.03
C TRP A 45 -5.80 14.60 -1.05
N HIS A 46 -6.57 14.97 -2.08
CA HIS A 46 -7.16 16.30 -2.17
C HIS A 46 -8.07 16.61 -0.97
N PHE A 47 -8.05 17.87 -0.52
CA PHE A 47 -8.82 18.31 0.64
C PHE A 47 -10.33 18.16 0.38
N ASP A 48 -10.81 18.79 -0.70
CA ASP A 48 -12.17 18.56 -1.21
C ASP A 48 -12.30 17.13 -1.73
N SER A 49 -13.29 16.40 -1.22
CA SER A 49 -13.59 15.02 -1.61
C SER A 49 -14.09 14.91 -3.05
N ASN A 50 -14.78 15.93 -3.57
CA ASN A 50 -15.33 15.91 -4.93
C ASN A 50 -14.26 16.11 -6.00
N ALA A 51 -13.12 16.69 -5.63
CA ALA A 51 -11.97 16.88 -6.50
C ALA A 51 -11.02 15.67 -6.50
N ARG A 52 -11.30 14.62 -5.72
CA ARG A 52 -10.53 13.37 -5.76
C ARG A 52 -10.96 12.54 -6.97
N PRO A 53 -10.03 11.86 -7.64
CA PRO A 53 -10.36 11.00 -8.76
C PRO A 53 -11.18 9.80 -8.29
N THR A 54 -12.11 9.38 -9.12
CA THR A 54 -12.84 8.13 -8.99
C THR A 54 -11.90 6.94 -9.20
N PHE A 55 -12.31 5.75 -8.75
CA PHE A 55 -11.53 4.54 -8.99
C PHE A 55 -11.31 4.26 -10.49
N SER A 56 -12.32 4.53 -11.34
CA SER A 56 -12.17 4.37 -12.80
C SER A 56 -11.08 5.29 -13.36
N GLU A 57 -11.05 6.56 -12.95
CA GLU A 57 -10.01 7.50 -13.36
C GLU A 57 -8.63 7.09 -12.82
N ILE A 58 -8.54 6.60 -11.58
CA ILE A 58 -7.29 6.08 -11.01
C ILE A 58 -6.76 4.92 -11.86
N ILE A 59 -7.62 3.96 -12.21
CA ILE A 59 -7.25 2.80 -13.04
C ILE A 59 -6.73 3.26 -14.40
N GLU A 60 -7.44 4.15 -15.10
CA GLU A 60 -7.00 4.70 -16.38
C GLU A 60 -5.65 5.43 -16.29
N ASN A 61 -5.43 6.21 -15.22
CA ASN A 61 -4.17 6.90 -15.00
C ASN A 61 -3.03 5.91 -14.75
N LEU A 62 -3.25 4.86 -13.95
CA LEU A 62 -2.26 3.81 -13.72
C LEU A 62 -1.91 3.07 -15.01
N TYR A 63 -2.88 2.74 -15.86
CA TYR A 63 -2.62 2.14 -17.17
C TYR A 63 -1.74 3.02 -18.04
N LYS A 64 -2.03 4.32 -18.12
CA LYS A 64 -1.21 5.28 -18.89
C LYS A 64 0.21 5.36 -18.33
N ILE A 65 0.37 5.38 -17.01
CA ILE A 65 1.69 5.41 -16.36
C ILE A 65 2.49 4.14 -16.72
N LEU A 66 1.87 2.97 -16.66
CA LEU A 66 2.51 1.71 -17.01
C LEU A 66 2.97 1.67 -18.47
N GLN A 67 2.13 2.15 -19.40
CA GLN A 67 2.48 2.25 -20.82
C GLN A 67 3.64 3.23 -21.08
N LEU A 68 3.72 4.32 -20.31
CA LEU A 68 4.85 5.25 -20.43
C LEU A 68 6.15 4.64 -19.90
N SER A 69 6.08 3.86 -18.82
CA SER A 69 7.26 3.19 -18.27
C SER A 69 7.80 2.08 -19.17
N SER A 70 6.95 1.38 -19.93
CA SER A 70 7.43 0.36 -20.89
C SER A 70 8.18 0.94 -22.08
N ILE A 71 8.04 2.24 -22.36
CA ILE A 71 8.73 2.94 -23.45
C ILE A 71 10.12 3.45 -22.99
N THR A 72 10.35 3.57 -21.69
CA THR A 72 11.64 3.98 -21.12
C THR A 72 12.39 2.75 -20.58
N PRO A 73 13.45 2.25 -21.25
CA PRO A 73 14.06 0.95 -20.95
C PRO A 73 14.86 0.88 -19.64
N ASN A 74 14.84 1.91 -18.79
CA ASN A 74 15.65 1.98 -17.57
C ASN A 74 14.92 1.55 -16.27
N GLU A 75 13.68 1.06 -16.35
CA GLU A 75 12.93 0.55 -15.19
C GLU A 75 12.11 -0.70 -15.61
N GLU A 76 12.80 -1.75 -16.08
CA GLU A 76 12.16 -3.03 -16.41
C GLU A 76 11.76 -3.75 -15.11
N TYR A 77 10.57 -3.44 -14.60
CA TYR A 77 10.00 -4.11 -13.42
C TYR A 77 8.89 -5.12 -13.78
N LEU A 78 8.41 -5.15 -15.03
CA LEU A 78 7.36 -6.08 -15.44
C LEU A 78 7.52 -6.40 -16.93
N ASP A 79 8.29 -7.45 -17.23
CA ASP A 79 8.20 -8.08 -18.55
C ASP A 79 6.91 -8.91 -18.60
N LEU A 80 5.90 -8.38 -19.30
CA LEU A 80 4.64 -9.09 -19.55
C LEU A 80 4.73 -10.04 -20.75
N SER A 81 5.90 -10.15 -21.40
CA SER A 81 6.16 -11.08 -22.49
C SER A 81 6.61 -12.48 -22.01
N ILE A 82 6.32 -12.82 -20.75
CA ILE A 82 6.53 -14.18 -20.22
C ILE A 82 5.66 -15.16 -21.04
N PRO A 83 6.25 -16.13 -21.75
CA PRO A 83 5.49 -17.20 -22.38
C PRO A 83 4.69 -17.92 -21.29
N MET A 84 3.46 -18.35 -21.60
CA MET A 84 2.71 -19.22 -20.69
C MET A 84 3.48 -20.51 -20.45
N LEU A 85 4.35 -20.54 -19.43
CA LEU A 85 4.97 -21.78 -18.97
C LEU A 85 3.88 -22.61 -18.32
N GLU A 86 3.87 -23.91 -18.64
CA GLU A 86 2.99 -24.84 -17.94
C GLU A 86 3.28 -24.77 -16.44
N THR A 87 2.21 -24.64 -15.65
CA THR A 87 2.34 -24.63 -14.19
C THR A 87 2.93 -25.97 -13.74
N PRO A 88 3.97 -25.98 -12.89
CA PRO A 88 4.46 -27.23 -12.32
C PRO A 88 3.34 -27.95 -11.58
N PRO A 89 3.35 -29.29 -11.55
CA PRO A 89 2.31 -30.06 -10.89
C PRO A 89 2.21 -29.65 -9.41
N SER A 90 0.99 -29.50 -8.92
CA SER A 90 0.73 -29.29 -7.49
C SER A 90 1.40 -30.40 -6.69
N SER A 91 2.10 -30.06 -5.61
CA SER A 91 2.54 -31.07 -4.65
C SER A 91 1.30 -31.76 -4.08
N SER A 92 1.24 -33.08 -4.20
CA SER A 92 0.21 -33.89 -3.55
C SER A 92 0.35 -33.76 -2.03
N ASP A 93 -0.75 -33.49 -1.35
CA ASP A 93 -0.81 -33.48 0.12
C ASP A 93 -0.63 -34.93 0.64
N GLU A 94 0.55 -35.25 1.16
CA GLU A 94 0.75 -36.42 2.01
C GLU A 94 0.22 -36.07 3.41
N GLU A 95 -0.90 -36.69 3.76
CA GLU A 95 -1.58 -36.58 5.05
C GLU A 95 -0.64 -37.06 6.17
N SER A 96 -0.01 -36.12 6.88
CA SER A 96 0.88 -36.41 8.01
C SER A 96 0.19 -36.09 9.34
N GLU A 97 0.19 -37.11 10.19
CA GLU A 97 -0.54 -37.27 11.44
C GLU A 97 -0.53 -36.05 12.38
N ALA A 98 -1.70 -35.81 12.99
CA ALA A 98 -1.89 -34.82 14.05
C ALA A 98 -0.99 -35.11 15.27
N LYS A 99 0.11 -34.34 15.41
CA LYS A 99 0.78 -34.18 16.69
C LYS A 99 0.28 -32.91 17.38
N THR A 100 -0.59 -33.14 18.37
CA THR A 100 -1.04 -32.16 19.36
C THR A 100 0.13 -31.37 19.92
N PHE A 101 0.23 -30.08 19.58
CA PHE A 101 1.10 -29.12 20.26
C PHE A 101 0.25 -28.29 21.22
N LEU A 102 0.63 -28.35 22.50
CA LEU A 102 -0.01 -27.71 23.64
C LEU A 102 -0.08 -26.18 23.49
N GLU A 103 -1.22 -25.63 23.93
CA GLU A 103 -1.51 -24.20 24.05
C GLU A 103 -0.40 -23.43 24.78
N THR A 104 0.14 -22.39 24.14
CA THR A 104 0.68 -21.24 24.86
C THR A 104 0.15 -19.95 24.20
N SER A 105 -0.81 -19.35 24.91
CA SER A 105 -1.37 -17.98 24.91
C SER A 105 -1.26 -17.09 23.65
N PRO A 106 -2.39 -16.54 23.15
CA PRO A 106 -2.37 -15.55 22.09
C PRO A 106 -2.08 -14.14 22.63
N LEU A 107 -1.01 -13.50 22.17
CA LEU A 107 -0.88 -12.04 22.24
C LEU A 107 -1.89 -11.41 21.27
N ARG A 108 -3.13 -11.28 21.74
CA ARG A 108 -4.14 -10.42 21.14
C ARG A 108 -3.73 -8.98 21.41
N TYR A 109 -3.24 -8.27 20.40
CA TYR A 109 -3.09 -6.82 20.46
C TYR A 109 -4.46 -6.20 20.77
N GLN A 110 -4.66 -5.78 22.01
CA GLN A 110 -5.85 -5.08 22.49
C GLN A 110 -5.53 -3.58 22.48
N TYR A 111 -5.97 -2.86 21.45
CA TYR A 111 -6.08 -1.40 21.53
C TYR A 111 -7.25 -1.07 22.47
N THR A 112 -6.95 -0.62 23.69
CA THR A 112 -7.98 -0.16 24.63
C THR A 112 -7.99 1.37 24.65
N TYR A 113 -9.01 1.96 24.04
CA TYR A 113 -9.34 3.37 24.21
C TYR A 113 -10.04 3.54 25.57
N LYS A 114 -9.38 4.17 26.53
CA LYS A 114 -10.02 4.57 27.79
C LYS A 114 -10.76 5.89 27.58
N PHE A 115 -12.07 5.83 27.46
CA PHE A 115 -12.94 6.99 27.66
C PHE A 115 -13.09 7.21 29.18
N ASN A 116 -12.51 8.29 29.70
CA ASN A 116 -12.81 8.76 31.05
C ASN A 116 -14.04 9.66 30.97
N TYR A 117 -15.15 9.23 31.58
CA TYR A 117 -16.24 10.14 31.93
C TYR A 117 -16.14 10.43 33.42
N THR A 118 -16.33 11.72 33.76
CA THR A 118 -16.31 12.28 35.12
C THR A 118 -17.58 11.90 35.87
#